data_AF-A0AAN7R1L7-F1
#
_entry.id   AF-A0AAN7R1L7-F1
#
_cell.length_a   1.000
_cell.length_b   1.000
_cell.length_c   1.000
_cell.angle_alpha   90.00
_cell.angle_beta   90.00
_cell.angle_gamma   90.00
#
_symmetry.space_group_name_H-M   'P 1'
#
loop_
_entity.id
_entity.type
_entity.pdbx_description
1 polymer ?
#
loop_
_entity_poly.entity_id
_entity_poly.type
_entity_poly.pdbx_seq_one_letter_code
_entity_poly.pdbx_strand_id
1 'polypeptide(L)'
;MIWQLERAQTAHTHTLALGPRCRDEKEKAAWNDCLELYQHTVDRLNRTTTDPYKSITREDAQTWLSTAITNVETCQTGFVELGVTDNILPLMSNNVSGLVSNILALNDVPYGTPSTAASGFPTWVKPGDRKLLQSSSPASSENVVVAQDGSGDYKTISAAVSAAGSKSSGTRRYVIYIKAGTYNENVVVGSKLKNIMFVGDGIGKTIITRNSSVGGGSTTFNSATVAVTGDGFMAKDMTFRNTAGAANHQAVALRSGSDLSVFYRCSFQGYQDTLYVYSNRQFYRSATSTGPSISSSGAGPVFQSCNIYARNPPNKVNTITAQGRTDPNQNTRISIHNCRVTAASDLQSSAKTYLGRPWKAYSRTVFMKTYLDSLIDSAGWLPWSGNFALDTLYYGEYMNTGPGSSTASRVSWAGFHIITSATEASKFNVGSFIVGASWFPATGVPYTSGL
;
A
#
# COMPACT_ATOMS: atom_id res chain seq x y z
N MET A 1 9.87 -11.99 -21.55
CA MET A 1 8.58 -11.46 -21.06
C MET A 1 7.41 -12.37 -21.45
N ILE A 2 7.30 -12.82 -22.71
CA ILE A 2 6.19 -13.71 -23.16
C ILE A 2 6.12 -15.02 -22.36
N TRP A 3 7.25 -15.71 -22.18
CA TRP A 3 7.28 -17.00 -21.48
C TRP A 3 6.83 -16.93 -20.01
N GLN A 4 7.10 -15.80 -19.31
CA GLN A 4 6.65 -15.61 -17.93
C GLN A 4 5.14 -15.41 -17.84
N LEU A 5 4.56 -14.71 -18.81
CA LEU A 5 3.11 -14.54 -18.91
C LEU A 5 2.41 -15.89 -19.11
N GLU A 6 2.89 -16.70 -20.05
CA GLU A 6 2.36 -18.06 -20.29
C GLU A 6 2.46 -18.93 -19.03
N ARG A 7 3.59 -18.83 -18.31
CA ARG A 7 3.76 -19.59 -17.06
C ARG A 7 2.82 -19.13 -15.97
N ALA A 8 2.61 -17.82 -15.82
CA ALA A 8 1.65 -17.26 -14.87
C ALA A 8 0.20 -17.65 -15.22
N GLN A 9 -0.16 -17.65 -16.51
CA GLN A 9 -1.46 -18.12 -16.98
C GLN A 9 -1.66 -19.61 -16.67
N THR A 10 -0.64 -20.43 -16.91
CA THR A 10 -0.67 -21.86 -16.55
C THR A 10 -0.86 -22.05 -15.05
N ALA A 11 -0.12 -21.30 -14.22
CA ALA A 11 -0.25 -21.35 -12.77
C ALA A 11 -1.63 -20.90 -12.28
N HIS A 12 -2.22 -19.88 -12.90
CA HIS A 12 -3.58 -19.43 -12.61
C HIS A 12 -4.62 -20.52 -12.92
N THR A 13 -4.58 -21.10 -14.14
CA THR A 13 -5.49 -22.18 -14.54
C THR A 13 -5.36 -23.41 -13.65
N HIS A 14 -4.12 -23.77 -13.28
CA HIS A 14 -3.86 -24.86 -12.35
C HIS A 14 -4.44 -24.56 -10.97
N THR A 15 -4.25 -23.34 -10.45
CA THR A 15 -4.81 -22.91 -9.16
C THR A 15 -6.34 -23.00 -9.17
N LEU A 16 -6.99 -22.59 -10.26
CA LEU A 16 -8.44 -22.68 -10.44
C LEU A 16 -8.94 -24.13 -10.33
N ALA A 17 -8.23 -25.08 -10.94
CA ALA A 17 -8.59 -26.50 -10.89
C ALA A 17 -8.49 -27.13 -9.49
N LEU A 18 -7.77 -26.50 -8.55
CA LEU A 18 -7.60 -27.01 -7.19
C LEU A 18 -8.79 -26.68 -6.27
N GLY A 19 -9.71 -25.80 -6.66
CA GLY A 19 -10.84 -25.37 -5.82
C GLY A 19 -11.64 -26.52 -5.17
N PRO A 20 -12.07 -27.55 -5.92
CA PRO A 20 -12.77 -28.71 -5.36
C PRO A 20 -11.97 -29.54 -4.34
N ARG A 21 -10.66 -29.30 -4.20
CA ARG A 21 -9.78 -30.02 -3.27
C ARG A 21 -9.60 -29.30 -1.92
N CYS A 22 -10.18 -28.11 -1.74
CA CYS A 22 -10.17 -27.40 -0.46
C CYS A 22 -11.01 -28.17 0.56
N ARG A 23 -10.45 -28.43 1.75
CA ARG A 23 -11.09 -29.26 2.80
C ARG A 23 -12.00 -28.47 3.73
N ASP A 24 -11.68 -27.20 3.95
CA ASP A 24 -12.39 -26.32 4.88
C ASP A 24 -12.43 -24.86 4.42
N GLU A 25 -13.11 -24.01 5.19
CA GLU A 25 -13.30 -22.59 4.87
C GLU A 25 -12.01 -21.77 4.96
N LYS A 26 -11.03 -22.16 5.80
CA LYS A 26 -9.74 -21.46 5.90
C LYS A 26 -8.90 -21.72 4.65
N GLU A 27 -8.84 -22.99 4.24
CA GLU A 27 -8.17 -23.40 3.01
C GLU A 27 -8.82 -22.75 1.78
N LYS A 28 -10.15 -22.69 1.74
CA LYS A 28 -10.90 -22.01 0.69
C LYS A 28 -10.66 -20.49 0.68
N ALA A 29 -10.53 -19.86 1.84
CA ALA A 29 -10.21 -18.43 1.95
C ALA A 29 -8.82 -18.12 1.39
N ALA A 30 -7.79 -18.88 1.79
CA ALA A 30 -6.43 -18.72 1.26
C ALA A 30 -6.34 -19.04 -0.25
N TRP A 31 -7.06 -20.06 -0.71
CA TRP A 31 -7.15 -20.40 -2.13
C TRP A 31 -7.81 -19.29 -2.97
N ASN A 32 -8.91 -18.71 -2.49
CA ASN A 32 -9.58 -17.59 -3.16
C ASN A 32 -8.64 -16.38 -3.31
N ASP A 33 -7.85 -16.07 -2.28
CA ASP A 33 -6.82 -15.02 -2.37
C ASP A 33 -5.85 -15.33 -3.49
N CYS A 34 -5.34 -16.56 -3.55
CA CYS A 34 -4.42 -16.94 -4.60
C CYS A 34 -5.00 -16.83 -6.00
N LEU A 35 -6.27 -17.17 -6.22
CA LEU A 35 -6.90 -16.97 -7.52
C LEU A 35 -6.87 -15.50 -7.94
N GLU A 36 -7.28 -14.59 -7.06
CA GLU A 36 -7.23 -13.15 -7.31
C GLU A 36 -5.79 -12.69 -7.59
N LEU A 37 -4.83 -13.17 -6.80
CA LEU A 37 -3.43 -12.78 -6.89
C LEU A 37 -2.75 -13.29 -8.16
N TYR A 38 -3.04 -14.51 -8.60
CA TYR A 38 -2.55 -15.03 -9.88
C TYR A 38 -3.18 -14.30 -11.06
N GLN A 39 -4.48 -13.99 -11.01
CA GLN A 39 -5.11 -13.17 -12.05
C GLN A 39 -4.45 -11.78 -12.12
N HIS A 40 -4.22 -11.13 -10.99
CA HIS A 40 -3.50 -9.85 -10.95
C HIS A 40 -2.05 -9.97 -11.46
N THR A 41 -1.39 -11.09 -11.22
CA THR A 41 -0.05 -11.37 -11.76
C THR A 41 -0.08 -11.44 -13.28
N VAL A 42 -1.05 -12.18 -13.85
CA VAL A 42 -1.27 -12.26 -15.29
C VAL A 42 -1.57 -10.89 -15.87
N ASP A 43 -2.43 -10.09 -15.25
CA ASP A 43 -2.79 -8.75 -15.72
C ASP A 43 -1.56 -7.82 -15.79
N ARG A 44 -0.69 -7.86 -14.77
CA ARG A 44 0.53 -7.04 -14.72
C ARG A 44 1.56 -7.50 -15.74
N LEU A 45 1.82 -8.81 -15.85
CA LEU A 45 2.74 -9.36 -16.83
C LEU A 45 2.25 -9.12 -18.26
N ASN A 46 0.96 -9.30 -18.51
CA ASN A 46 0.37 -9.03 -19.83
C ASN A 46 0.60 -7.57 -20.22
N ARG A 47 0.34 -6.64 -19.28
CA ARG A 47 0.59 -5.21 -19.51
C ARG A 47 2.06 -4.93 -19.84
N THR A 48 3.03 -5.61 -19.24
CA THR A 48 4.45 -5.45 -19.63
C THR A 48 4.78 -5.95 -21.04
N THR A 49 3.98 -6.87 -21.60
CA THR A 49 4.22 -7.50 -22.91
C THR A 49 3.42 -6.91 -24.07
N THR A 50 2.24 -6.36 -23.82
CA THR A 50 1.24 -6.04 -24.85
C THR A 50 0.96 -4.54 -24.97
N ASP A 51 1.95 -3.66 -24.82
CA ASP A 51 1.76 -2.24 -25.15
C ASP A 51 2.00 -1.98 -26.65
N PRO A 52 0.96 -1.88 -27.48
CA PRO A 52 1.09 -1.53 -28.89
C PRO A 52 1.52 -0.07 -29.12
N TYR A 53 1.59 0.78 -28.09
CA TYR A 53 1.84 2.22 -28.20
C TYR A 53 3.20 2.69 -27.65
N LYS A 54 4.11 1.78 -27.23
CA LYS A 54 5.46 2.12 -26.70
C LYS A 54 5.47 3.17 -25.56
N SER A 55 4.41 3.23 -24.75
CA SER A 55 4.24 4.19 -23.66
C SER A 55 4.75 3.69 -22.30
N ILE A 56 5.02 2.39 -22.16
CA ILE A 56 5.58 1.79 -20.93
C ILE A 56 7.03 2.22 -20.74
N THR A 57 7.30 2.85 -19.60
CA THR A 57 8.68 3.16 -19.16
C THR A 57 9.33 1.93 -18.51
N ARG A 58 10.67 1.93 -18.41
CA ARG A 58 11.38 0.86 -17.68
C ARG A 58 10.99 0.83 -16.21
N GLU A 59 10.68 1.99 -15.64
CA GLU A 59 10.20 2.18 -14.28
C GLU A 59 8.81 1.56 -14.07
N ASP A 60 7.90 1.71 -15.04
CA ASP A 60 6.59 1.06 -15.01
C ASP A 60 6.73 -0.46 -15.07
N ALA A 61 7.57 -0.97 -15.99
CA ALA A 61 7.85 -2.39 -16.10
C ALA A 61 8.44 -2.95 -14.80
N GLN A 62 9.43 -2.27 -14.21
CA GLN A 62 10.04 -2.68 -12.94
C GLN A 62 9.02 -2.72 -11.80
N THR A 63 8.10 -1.74 -11.77
CA THR A 63 7.02 -1.66 -10.76
C THR A 63 6.05 -2.83 -10.91
N TRP A 64 5.58 -3.11 -12.13
CA TRP A 64 4.59 -4.17 -12.36
C TRP A 64 5.19 -5.58 -12.22
N LEU A 65 6.45 -5.78 -12.60
CA LEU A 65 7.20 -7.01 -12.29
C LEU A 65 7.39 -7.18 -10.78
N SER A 66 7.69 -6.09 -10.06
CA SER A 66 7.80 -6.14 -8.59
C SER A 66 6.47 -6.56 -7.96
N THR A 67 5.36 -6.02 -8.45
CA THR A 67 4.00 -6.40 -8.03
C THR A 67 3.67 -7.86 -8.34
N ALA A 68 4.10 -8.38 -9.49
CA ALA A 68 3.90 -9.78 -9.86
C ALA A 68 4.54 -10.75 -8.85
N ILE A 69 5.77 -10.47 -8.40
CA ILE A 69 6.40 -11.25 -7.31
C ILE A 69 5.60 -11.13 -6.02
N THR A 70 5.25 -9.90 -5.63
CA THR A 70 4.48 -9.65 -4.39
C THR A 70 3.16 -10.42 -4.35
N ASN A 71 2.47 -10.57 -5.49
CA ASN A 71 1.25 -11.36 -5.60
C ASN A 71 1.48 -12.85 -5.33
N VAL A 72 2.49 -13.44 -5.97
CA VAL A 72 2.82 -14.86 -5.79
C VAL A 72 3.24 -15.15 -4.34
N GLU A 73 4.01 -14.26 -3.71
CA GLU A 73 4.43 -14.38 -2.31
C GLU A 73 3.27 -14.23 -1.32
N THR A 74 2.34 -13.31 -1.60
CA THR A 74 1.18 -13.06 -0.74
C THR A 74 0.21 -14.25 -0.77
N CYS A 75 0.06 -14.90 -1.93
CA CYS A 75 -0.72 -16.13 -2.06
C CYS A 75 -0.23 -17.20 -1.07
N GLN A 76 1.09 -17.44 -1.00
CA GLN A 76 1.65 -18.41 -0.05
C GLN A 76 1.47 -17.96 1.40
N THR A 77 1.60 -16.66 1.67
CA THR A 77 1.47 -16.08 3.01
C THR A 77 0.08 -16.36 3.61
N GLY A 78 -1.00 -16.28 2.82
CA GLY A 78 -2.37 -16.54 3.30
C GLY A 78 -2.55 -17.95 3.88
N PHE A 79 -1.95 -18.96 3.24
CA PHE A 79 -1.97 -20.34 3.76
C PHE A 79 -1.19 -20.49 5.07
N VAL A 80 -0.05 -19.81 5.20
CA VAL A 80 0.77 -19.80 6.42
C VAL A 80 0.04 -19.11 7.57
N GLU A 81 -0.58 -17.96 7.31
CA GLU A 81 -1.34 -17.20 8.31
C GLU A 81 -2.50 -18.01 8.90
N LEU A 82 -3.20 -18.78 8.06
CA LEU A 82 -4.34 -19.59 8.47
C LEU A 82 -3.97 -21.00 8.96
N GLY A 83 -2.70 -21.39 8.84
CA GLY A 83 -2.19 -22.71 9.29
C GLY A 83 -2.65 -23.89 8.43
N VAL A 84 -2.86 -23.68 7.13
CA VAL A 84 -3.43 -24.67 6.18
C VAL A 84 -2.44 -24.99 5.03
N THR A 85 -1.19 -25.24 5.36
CA THR A 85 -0.09 -25.36 4.37
C THR A 85 0.12 -26.76 3.79
N ASP A 86 -0.61 -27.78 4.25
CA ASP A 86 -0.33 -29.20 4.03
C ASP A 86 -1.07 -29.84 2.84
N ASN A 87 -2.05 -29.16 2.25
CA ASN A 87 -2.90 -29.75 1.18
C ASN A 87 -2.87 -28.95 -0.13
N ILE A 88 -3.50 -27.78 -0.21
CA ILE A 88 -3.56 -27.02 -1.47
C ILE A 88 -2.21 -26.36 -1.82
N LEU A 89 -1.53 -25.76 -0.83
CA LEU A 89 -0.30 -24.99 -1.07
C LEU A 89 0.82 -25.79 -1.79
N PRO A 90 1.16 -27.04 -1.41
CA PRO A 90 2.18 -27.82 -2.09
C PRO A 90 1.85 -28.13 -3.56
N LEU A 91 0.55 -28.25 -3.87
CA LEU A 91 0.04 -28.53 -5.22
C LEU A 91 0.15 -27.30 -6.13
N MET A 92 0.29 -26.10 -5.57
CA MET A 92 0.42 -24.84 -6.30
C MET A 92 1.87 -24.48 -6.66
N SER A 93 2.83 -25.37 -6.34
CA SER A 93 4.24 -25.14 -6.61
C SER A 93 4.51 -24.83 -8.09
N ASN A 94 5.20 -23.73 -8.34
CA ASN A 94 5.60 -23.29 -9.67
C ASN A 94 6.82 -22.36 -9.59
N ASN A 95 7.36 -21.97 -10.74
CA ASN A 95 8.57 -21.15 -10.84
C ASN A 95 8.29 -19.69 -11.26
N VAL A 96 7.04 -19.20 -11.22
CA VAL A 96 6.68 -17.86 -11.71
C VAL A 96 7.50 -16.78 -11.01
N SER A 97 7.64 -16.83 -9.67
CA SER A 97 8.44 -15.84 -8.91
C SER A 97 9.90 -15.80 -9.36
N GLY A 98 10.55 -16.96 -9.53
CA GLY A 98 11.92 -17.05 -10.02
C GLY A 98 12.09 -16.53 -11.44
N LEU A 99 11.12 -16.77 -12.32
CA LEU A 99 11.16 -16.25 -13.69
C LEU A 99 10.97 -14.73 -13.75
N VAL A 100 10.12 -14.17 -12.89
CA VAL A 100 9.92 -12.72 -12.79
C VAL A 100 11.16 -12.07 -12.16
N SER A 101 11.76 -12.69 -11.15
CA SER A 101 13.02 -12.26 -10.51
C SER A 101 14.14 -12.09 -11.53
N ASN A 102 14.33 -13.08 -12.41
CA ASN A 102 15.32 -12.98 -13.49
C ASN A 102 15.07 -11.77 -14.41
N ILE A 103 13.81 -11.42 -14.73
CA ILE A 103 13.53 -10.23 -15.53
C ILE A 103 13.79 -8.95 -14.73
N LEU A 104 13.42 -8.91 -13.45
CA LEU A 104 13.69 -7.74 -12.61
C LEU A 104 15.18 -7.41 -12.59
N ALA A 105 16.04 -8.41 -12.53
CA ALA A 105 17.49 -8.24 -12.62
C ALA A 105 17.96 -7.76 -14.00
N LEU A 106 17.32 -8.22 -15.09
CA LEU A 106 17.65 -7.79 -16.46
C LEU A 106 17.13 -6.38 -16.81
N ASN A 107 15.99 -6.00 -16.25
CA ASN A 107 15.37 -4.68 -16.44
C ASN A 107 15.95 -3.63 -15.47
N ASP A 108 16.97 -3.97 -14.68
CA ASP A 108 17.50 -3.17 -13.57
C ASP A 108 17.54 -1.68 -13.92
N VAL A 109 16.75 -0.93 -13.15
CA VAL A 109 16.67 0.52 -13.25
C VAL A 109 17.49 1.04 -12.07
N PRO A 110 18.71 1.55 -12.31
CA PRO A 110 19.54 2.10 -11.24
C PRO A 110 18.77 3.18 -10.49
N TYR A 111 19.06 3.32 -9.19
CA TYR A 111 18.58 4.44 -8.36
C TYR A 111 19.27 5.75 -8.79
N GLY A 112 19.11 6.15 -10.04
CA GLY A 112 19.67 7.36 -10.62
C GLY A 112 18.80 8.56 -10.27
N THR A 113 19.45 9.71 -10.16
CA THR A 113 18.79 11.02 -10.28
C THR A 113 17.87 11.00 -11.51
N PRO A 114 16.63 11.47 -11.39
CA PRO A 114 15.69 11.42 -12.50
C PRO A 114 16.35 12.02 -13.74
N SER A 115 16.34 11.27 -14.84
CA SER A 115 16.37 11.88 -16.16
C SER A 115 15.36 13.02 -16.11
N THR A 116 15.78 14.23 -16.48
CA THR A 116 14.90 15.38 -16.64
C THR A 116 13.77 14.96 -17.58
N ALA A 117 12.67 14.46 -17.02
CA ALA A 117 11.54 13.98 -17.79
C ALA A 117 11.03 15.19 -18.56
N ALA A 118 11.01 15.02 -19.90
CA ALA A 118 10.51 16.00 -20.84
C ALA A 118 9.23 16.64 -20.31
N SER A 119 9.17 17.96 -20.36
CA SER A 119 8.03 18.78 -20.01
C SER A 119 6.75 18.30 -20.71
N GLY A 120 5.97 17.46 -20.05
CA GLY A 120 4.72 16.92 -20.58
C GLY A 120 3.92 16.18 -19.52
N PHE A 121 2.61 16.44 -19.45
CA PHE A 121 1.68 15.73 -18.56
C PHE A 121 1.38 14.32 -19.11
N PRO A 122 1.13 13.30 -18.26
CA PRO A 122 0.68 11.98 -18.72
C PRO A 122 -0.63 12.07 -19.45
N THR A 123 -0.77 11.31 -20.53
CA THR A 123 -1.95 11.29 -21.40
C THR A 123 -3.23 10.79 -20.70
N TRP A 124 -3.10 10.08 -19.57
CA TRP A 124 -4.23 9.50 -18.83
C TRP A 124 -4.87 10.44 -17.80
N VAL A 125 -4.33 11.64 -17.54
CA VAL A 125 -4.93 12.64 -16.62
C VAL A 125 -5.21 13.95 -17.37
N LYS A 126 -6.47 14.40 -17.40
CA LYS A 126 -6.88 15.57 -18.17
C LYS A 126 -6.91 16.83 -17.32
N PRO A 127 -6.75 18.03 -17.90
CA PRO A 127 -6.81 19.33 -17.20
C PRO A 127 -7.91 19.52 -16.14
N GLY A 128 -9.11 18.96 -16.35
CA GLY A 128 -10.26 19.09 -15.44
C GLY A 128 -10.10 18.38 -14.10
N ASP A 129 -9.27 17.33 -14.04
CA ASP A 129 -8.96 16.56 -12.83
C ASP A 129 -8.28 17.40 -11.74
N ARG A 130 -7.66 18.53 -12.14
CA ARG A 130 -6.95 19.49 -11.27
C ARG A 130 -7.90 20.29 -10.38
N LYS A 131 -9.10 20.64 -10.88
CA LYS A 131 -10.07 21.49 -10.17
C LYS A 131 -10.77 20.75 -9.02
N LEU A 132 -10.93 19.43 -9.14
CA LEU A 132 -11.60 18.54 -8.17
C LEU A 132 -10.90 18.48 -6.81
N LEU A 133 -9.56 18.45 -6.82
CA LEU A 133 -8.75 18.28 -5.62
C LEU A 133 -8.48 19.62 -4.93
N GLN A 134 -8.57 20.74 -5.67
CA GLN A 134 -8.44 22.10 -5.19
C GLN A 134 -9.77 22.75 -4.76
N SER A 135 -10.92 22.26 -5.25
CA SER A 135 -12.22 22.80 -4.86
C SER A 135 -12.54 22.50 -3.40
N SER A 136 -13.10 23.51 -2.73
CA SER A 136 -13.71 23.44 -1.40
C SER A 136 -15.14 22.91 -1.44
N SER A 137 -15.76 22.85 -2.63
CA SER A 137 -17.07 22.23 -2.86
C SER A 137 -16.90 20.94 -3.65
N PRO A 138 -17.13 19.77 -3.02
CA PRO A 138 -17.20 18.47 -3.71
C PRO A 138 -18.31 18.44 -4.78
N ALA A 139 -19.37 19.24 -4.57
CA ALA A 139 -20.68 19.13 -5.22
C ALA A 139 -20.82 19.76 -6.63
N SER A 140 -19.71 20.14 -7.27
CA SER A 140 -19.76 20.77 -8.61
C SER A 140 -19.21 19.86 -9.72
N SER A 141 -18.88 18.61 -9.40
CA SER A 141 -17.99 17.80 -10.21
C SER A 141 -18.02 16.28 -9.96
N GLU A 142 -18.94 15.86 -9.12
CA GLU A 142 -19.28 14.49 -8.81
C GLU A 142 -20.00 13.82 -9.99
N ASN A 143 -19.74 12.53 -10.18
CA ASN A 143 -20.52 11.70 -11.10
C ASN A 143 -21.68 11.02 -10.38
N VAL A 144 -21.54 10.79 -9.08
CA VAL A 144 -22.51 10.12 -8.24
C VAL A 144 -22.36 10.54 -6.78
N VAL A 145 -23.49 10.63 -6.08
CA VAL A 145 -23.59 10.94 -4.65
C VAL A 145 -24.05 9.72 -3.86
N VAL A 146 -23.38 9.46 -2.74
CA VAL A 146 -23.77 8.43 -1.76
C VAL A 146 -24.22 9.12 -0.48
N ALA A 147 -25.45 8.85 -0.04
CA ALA A 147 -26.02 9.43 1.18
C ALA A 147 -26.97 8.44 1.86
N GLN A 148 -26.72 8.12 3.14
CA GLN A 148 -27.54 7.17 3.91
C GLN A 148 -28.97 7.70 4.17
N ASP A 149 -29.13 9.02 4.21
CA ASP A 149 -30.41 9.72 4.41
C ASP A 149 -31.32 9.72 3.16
N GLY A 150 -30.84 9.18 2.03
CA GLY A 150 -31.58 9.14 0.76
C GLY A 150 -31.50 10.43 -0.07
N SER A 151 -30.70 11.41 0.33
CA SER A 151 -30.49 12.67 -0.41
C SER A 151 -29.46 12.55 -1.56
N GLY A 152 -29.03 11.34 -1.90
CA GLY A 152 -28.06 11.03 -2.96
C GLY A 152 -28.54 9.88 -3.85
N ASP A 153 -27.77 9.54 -4.87
CA ASP A 153 -28.11 8.52 -5.87
C ASP A 153 -28.11 7.09 -5.30
N TYR A 154 -27.22 6.82 -4.34
CA TYR A 154 -27.10 5.52 -3.69
C TYR A 154 -27.04 5.67 -2.16
N LYS A 155 -27.56 4.67 -1.43
CA LYS A 155 -27.46 4.62 0.04
C LYS A 155 -26.16 3.99 0.55
N THR A 156 -25.50 3.19 -0.28
CA THR A 156 -24.25 2.47 0.05
C THR A 156 -23.17 2.79 -0.97
N ILE A 157 -21.92 2.76 -0.52
CA ILE A 157 -20.74 3.01 -1.32
C ILE A 157 -20.54 1.85 -2.30
N SER A 158 -20.76 0.62 -1.85
CA SER A 158 -20.65 -0.58 -2.70
C SER A 158 -21.59 -0.50 -3.90
N ALA A 159 -22.82 -0.01 -3.73
CA ALA A 159 -23.76 0.15 -4.85
C ALA A 159 -23.27 1.20 -5.87
N ALA A 160 -22.70 2.31 -5.40
CA ALA A 160 -22.12 3.33 -6.27
C ALA A 160 -20.87 2.81 -7.01
N VAL A 161 -20.03 2.00 -6.35
CA VAL A 161 -18.87 1.35 -6.97
C VAL A 161 -19.30 0.33 -8.03
N SER A 162 -20.30 -0.50 -7.74
CA SER A 162 -20.86 -1.43 -8.71
C SER A 162 -21.41 -0.70 -9.95
N ALA A 163 -22.12 0.42 -9.73
CA ALA A 163 -22.63 1.24 -10.83
C ALA A 163 -21.52 1.90 -11.65
N ALA A 164 -20.39 2.25 -11.05
CA ALA A 164 -19.23 2.76 -11.77
C ALA A 164 -18.68 1.74 -12.78
N GLY A 165 -18.89 0.43 -12.56
CA GLY A 165 -18.44 -0.62 -13.47
C GLY A 165 -19.07 -0.60 -14.87
N SER A 166 -20.29 -0.08 -14.99
CA SER A 166 -20.95 0.11 -16.28
C SER A 166 -20.90 1.55 -16.79
N LYS A 167 -20.73 2.52 -15.89
CA LYS A 167 -20.81 3.96 -16.20
C LYS A 167 -19.44 4.61 -16.44
N SER A 168 -18.37 4.07 -15.86
CA SER A 168 -17.03 4.63 -16.03
C SER A 168 -16.42 4.21 -17.36
N SER A 169 -15.89 5.16 -18.11
CA SER A 169 -15.10 4.87 -19.32
C SER A 169 -13.68 4.37 -18.98
N GLY A 170 -13.27 4.41 -17.71
CA GLY A 170 -11.91 4.12 -17.25
C GLY A 170 -10.84 5.11 -17.73
N THR A 171 -11.18 6.05 -18.61
CA THR A 171 -10.28 7.05 -19.22
C THR A 171 -10.41 8.44 -18.60
N ARG A 172 -11.51 8.71 -17.91
CA ARG A 172 -11.73 9.94 -17.14
C ARG A 172 -11.94 9.57 -15.68
N ARG A 173 -11.61 10.49 -14.78
CA ARG A 173 -11.87 10.30 -13.36
C ARG A 173 -13.37 10.18 -13.10
N TYR A 174 -13.76 9.16 -12.35
CA TYR A 174 -15.13 8.94 -11.92
C TYR A 174 -15.22 9.23 -10.41
N VAL A 175 -15.86 10.34 -10.06
CA VAL A 175 -15.93 10.87 -8.69
C VAL A 175 -17.19 10.37 -8.00
N ILE A 176 -16.98 9.63 -6.91
CA ILE A 176 -18.02 9.20 -5.97
C ILE A 176 -17.93 10.12 -4.74
N TYR A 177 -18.89 11.03 -4.61
CA TYR A 177 -19.02 11.89 -3.44
C TYR A 177 -19.82 11.16 -2.36
N ILE A 178 -19.26 11.04 -1.16
CA ILE A 178 -19.80 10.25 -0.05
C ILE A 178 -20.06 11.21 1.10
N LYS A 179 -21.35 11.51 1.34
CA LYS A 179 -21.76 12.43 2.40
C LYS A 179 -21.36 11.93 3.78
N ALA A 180 -21.45 12.82 4.77
CA ALA A 180 -21.20 12.50 6.16
C ALA A 180 -22.09 11.32 6.63
N GLY A 181 -21.48 10.40 7.38
CA GLY A 181 -22.11 9.16 7.77
C GLY A 181 -21.09 8.10 8.16
N THR A 182 -21.57 7.07 8.85
CA THR A 182 -20.79 5.86 9.14
C THR A 182 -21.33 4.71 8.31
N TYR A 183 -20.55 4.34 7.30
CA TYR A 183 -20.86 3.31 6.32
C TYR A 183 -20.26 1.99 6.78
N ASN A 184 -21.11 1.11 7.31
CA ASN A 184 -20.71 -0.21 7.78
C ASN A 184 -20.75 -1.22 6.63
N GLU A 185 -19.73 -1.22 5.78
CA GLU A 185 -19.62 -2.07 4.58
C GLU A 185 -18.15 -2.39 4.23
N ASN A 186 -17.91 -3.55 3.62
CA ASN A 186 -16.64 -3.85 2.96
C ASN A 186 -16.73 -3.36 1.52
N VAL A 187 -15.80 -2.51 1.09
CA VAL A 187 -15.81 -1.92 -0.26
C VAL A 187 -14.61 -2.41 -1.07
N VAL A 188 -14.86 -2.90 -2.28
CA VAL A 188 -13.81 -3.36 -3.20
C VAL A 188 -13.84 -2.54 -4.49
N VAL A 189 -12.76 -1.82 -4.78
CA VAL A 189 -12.54 -1.15 -6.07
C VAL A 189 -11.58 -2.00 -6.90
N GLY A 190 -12.14 -2.94 -7.65
CA GLY A 190 -11.40 -3.95 -8.41
C GLY A 190 -10.58 -3.41 -9.59
N SER A 191 -9.69 -4.24 -10.15
CA SER A 191 -8.71 -3.86 -11.18
C SER A 191 -9.31 -3.28 -12.48
N LYS A 192 -10.55 -3.65 -12.79
CA LYS A 192 -11.31 -3.13 -13.95
C LYS A 192 -11.79 -1.68 -13.75
N LEU A 193 -11.89 -1.21 -12.51
CA LEU A 193 -12.38 0.13 -12.16
C LEU A 193 -11.23 1.12 -12.06
N LYS A 194 -10.79 1.66 -13.20
CA LYS A 194 -9.70 2.65 -13.26
C LYS A 194 -10.19 4.07 -12.97
N ASN A 195 -9.30 4.90 -12.42
CA ASN A 195 -9.51 6.32 -12.16
C ASN A 195 -10.75 6.63 -11.28
N ILE A 196 -11.07 5.76 -10.32
CA ILE A 196 -12.13 6.03 -9.34
C ILE A 196 -11.60 6.99 -8.27
N MET A 197 -12.42 7.96 -7.89
CA MET A 197 -12.11 8.89 -6.80
C MET A 197 -13.21 8.89 -5.75
N PHE A 198 -12.85 8.71 -4.48
CA PHE A 198 -13.74 8.94 -3.35
C PHE A 198 -13.49 10.31 -2.74
N VAL A 199 -14.56 11.06 -2.49
CA VAL A 199 -14.52 12.34 -1.79
C VAL A 199 -15.50 12.29 -0.63
N GLY A 200 -15.03 12.50 0.60
CA GLY A 200 -15.88 12.63 1.78
C GLY A 200 -16.14 14.08 2.19
N ASP A 201 -16.98 14.26 3.21
CA ASP A 201 -17.25 15.55 3.86
C ASP A 201 -16.20 15.98 4.88
N GLY A 202 -15.18 15.15 5.11
CA GLY A 202 -14.08 15.40 6.04
C GLY A 202 -13.66 14.17 6.83
N ILE A 203 -12.41 14.20 7.30
CA ILE A 203 -11.89 13.25 8.29
C ILE A 203 -12.82 13.27 9.52
N GLY A 204 -13.20 12.08 10.01
CA GLY A 204 -14.11 11.91 11.13
C GLY A 204 -15.60 12.16 10.82
N LYS A 205 -15.96 12.69 9.64
CA LYS A 205 -17.35 12.92 9.22
C LYS A 205 -17.87 11.83 8.28
N THR A 206 -17.06 11.48 7.28
CA THR A 206 -17.35 10.36 6.37
C THR A 206 -16.45 9.19 6.74
N ILE A 207 -17.03 8.12 7.26
CA ILE A 207 -16.30 6.96 7.81
C ILE A 207 -16.78 5.68 7.14
N ILE A 208 -15.87 4.91 6.55
CA ILE A 208 -16.11 3.53 6.12
C ILE A 208 -15.52 2.60 7.19
N THR A 209 -16.31 1.66 7.70
CA THR A 209 -15.91 0.83 8.84
C THR A 209 -16.33 -0.63 8.71
N ARG A 210 -15.44 -1.55 9.12
CA ARG A 210 -15.69 -2.99 9.34
C ARG A 210 -14.80 -3.52 10.46
N ASN A 211 -14.85 -4.81 10.75
CA ASN A 211 -14.10 -5.47 11.84
C ASN A 211 -13.53 -6.85 11.46
N SER A 212 -13.37 -7.14 10.16
CA SER A 212 -12.75 -8.38 9.70
C SER A 212 -11.29 -8.45 10.17
N SER A 213 -10.83 -9.65 10.53
CA SER A 213 -9.48 -9.86 11.07
C SER A 213 -9.02 -11.31 10.92
N VAL A 214 -7.72 -11.55 11.08
CA VAL A 214 -7.15 -12.91 11.11
C VAL A 214 -7.63 -13.71 12.30
N GLY A 215 -7.74 -13.09 13.48
CA GLY A 215 -8.36 -13.72 14.66
C GLY A 215 -9.81 -14.15 14.41
N GLY A 216 -10.52 -13.49 13.49
CA GLY A 216 -11.87 -13.84 13.04
C GLY A 216 -11.94 -14.81 11.85
N GLY A 217 -10.82 -15.39 11.42
CA GLY A 217 -10.77 -16.38 10.33
C GLY A 217 -10.60 -15.81 8.92
N SER A 218 -10.39 -14.50 8.77
CA SER A 218 -10.00 -13.90 7.49
C SER A 218 -8.49 -14.05 7.24
N THR A 219 -8.02 -13.91 6.01
CA THR A 219 -6.58 -13.66 5.75
C THR A 219 -6.27 -12.19 6.02
N THR A 220 -5.00 -11.83 6.20
CA THR A 220 -4.62 -10.41 6.27
C THR A 220 -5.08 -9.66 5.01
N PHE A 221 -4.96 -10.29 3.83
CA PHE A 221 -5.35 -9.73 2.53
C PHE A 221 -6.85 -9.42 2.44
N ASN A 222 -7.73 -10.31 2.90
CA ASN A 222 -9.19 -10.13 2.88
C ASN A 222 -9.78 -9.46 4.11
N SER A 223 -8.97 -9.19 5.14
CA SER A 223 -9.44 -8.45 6.33
C SER A 223 -9.74 -6.97 6.06
N ALA A 224 -9.39 -6.46 4.87
CA ALA A 224 -9.50 -5.06 4.51
C ALA A 224 -10.96 -4.55 4.54
N THR A 225 -11.19 -3.46 5.28
CA THR A 225 -12.47 -2.72 5.21
C THR A 225 -12.67 -2.13 3.82
N VAL A 226 -11.62 -1.53 3.25
CA VAL A 226 -11.61 -1.09 1.85
C VAL A 226 -10.40 -1.69 1.14
N ALA A 227 -10.64 -2.33 0.00
CA ALA A 227 -9.60 -2.88 -0.86
C ALA A 227 -9.64 -2.19 -2.23
N VAL A 228 -8.49 -1.69 -2.69
CA VAL A 228 -8.37 -0.94 -3.95
C VAL A 228 -7.27 -1.54 -4.81
N THR A 229 -7.62 -1.99 -6.01
CA THR A 229 -6.69 -2.53 -7.01
C THR A 229 -6.79 -1.86 -8.38
N GLY A 230 -7.86 -1.12 -8.65
CA GLY A 230 -8.00 -0.30 -9.87
C GLY A 230 -7.03 0.87 -9.91
N ASP A 231 -6.24 0.99 -10.98
CA ASP A 231 -5.17 2.00 -11.12
C ASP A 231 -5.71 3.44 -11.14
N GLY A 232 -4.91 4.37 -10.62
CA GLY A 232 -5.24 5.80 -10.57
C GLY A 232 -6.29 6.16 -9.51
N PHE A 233 -6.47 5.30 -8.51
CA PHE A 233 -7.45 5.54 -7.44
C PHE A 233 -7.08 6.76 -6.59
N MET A 234 -8.07 7.54 -6.20
CA MET A 234 -7.88 8.66 -5.28
C MET A 234 -8.90 8.64 -4.15
N ALA A 235 -8.47 9.06 -2.96
CA ALA A 235 -9.36 9.33 -1.85
C ALA A 235 -9.02 10.69 -1.21
N LYS A 236 -10.06 11.45 -0.86
CA LYS A 236 -9.94 12.75 -0.21
C LYS A 236 -10.96 12.91 0.90
N ASP A 237 -10.53 13.54 2.00
CA ASP A 237 -11.41 14.04 3.08
C ASP A 237 -12.31 12.95 3.70
N MET A 238 -11.74 11.78 4.05
CA MET A 238 -12.51 10.67 4.61
C MET A 238 -11.72 9.76 5.55
N THR A 239 -12.40 8.86 6.26
CA THR A 239 -11.81 7.92 7.22
C THR A 239 -12.08 6.47 6.81
N PHE A 240 -11.03 5.64 6.83
CA PHE A 240 -11.08 4.19 6.67
C PHE A 240 -10.75 3.55 8.02
N ARG A 241 -11.64 2.69 8.53
CA ARG A 241 -11.53 2.16 9.88
C ARG A 241 -11.75 0.65 9.94
N ASN A 242 -10.87 -0.04 10.66
CA ASN A 242 -11.12 -1.41 11.11
C ASN A 242 -11.24 -1.44 12.65
N THR A 243 -12.37 -1.92 13.15
CA THR A 243 -12.71 -1.98 14.59
C THR A 243 -12.57 -3.37 15.21
N ALA A 244 -11.85 -4.30 14.58
CA ALA A 244 -11.60 -5.61 15.16
C ALA A 244 -10.93 -5.52 16.55
N GLY A 245 -10.07 -4.53 16.75
CA GLY A 245 -9.39 -4.30 18.03
C GLY A 245 -8.08 -5.07 18.17
N ALA A 246 -7.30 -4.71 19.19
CA ALA A 246 -5.90 -5.14 19.33
C ALA A 246 -5.73 -6.66 19.58
N ALA A 247 -6.74 -7.31 20.17
CA ALA A 247 -6.70 -8.74 20.49
C ALA A 247 -6.96 -9.65 19.29
N ASN A 248 -7.44 -9.11 18.16
CA ASN A 248 -7.87 -9.90 17.01
C ASN A 248 -6.81 -10.05 15.91
N HIS A 249 -5.54 -9.82 16.27
CA HIS A 249 -4.40 -9.90 15.34
C HIS A 249 -4.55 -8.94 14.15
N GLN A 250 -4.08 -9.32 12.95
CA GLN A 250 -4.09 -8.47 11.75
C GLN A 250 -5.53 -8.10 11.34
N ALA A 251 -5.78 -6.81 11.15
CA ALA A 251 -7.10 -6.29 10.79
C ALA A 251 -6.98 -4.99 9.98
N VAL A 252 -7.09 -5.11 8.66
CA VAL A 252 -6.75 -4.04 7.73
C VAL A 252 -7.89 -3.02 7.58
N ALA A 253 -7.59 -1.72 7.72
CA ALA A 253 -8.56 -0.65 7.44
C ALA A 253 -8.58 -0.29 5.96
N LEU A 254 -7.40 -0.17 5.33
CA LEU A 254 -7.26 0.04 3.90
C LEU A 254 -6.16 -0.86 3.34
N ARG A 255 -6.48 -1.59 2.27
CA ARG A 255 -5.50 -2.27 1.40
C ARG A 255 -5.45 -1.57 0.04
N SER A 256 -4.29 -1.03 -0.33
CA SER A 256 -4.08 -0.45 -1.67
C SER A 256 -3.04 -1.23 -2.45
N GLY A 257 -3.45 -1.78 -3.59
CA GLY A 257 -2.58 -2.29 -4.66
C GLY A 257 -2.76 -1.51 -5.97
N SER A 258 -3.34 -0.31 -5.90
CA SER A 258 -3.57 0.57 -7.05
C SER A 258 -2.30 1.33 -7.41
N ASP A 259 -1.85 1.21 -8.66
CA ASP A 259 -0.73 1.99 -9.14
C ASP A 259 -1.14 3.45 -9.35
N LEU A 260 -0.24 4.37 -9.01
CA LEU A 260 -0.44 5.82 -9.09
C LEU A 260 -1.63 6.29 -8.24
N SER A 261 -1.80 5.68 -7.06
CA SER A 261 -2.88 6.03 -6.12
C SER A 261 -2.52 7.15 -5.16
N VAL A 262 -3.53 7.97 -4.80
CA VAL A 262 -3.36 9.13 -3.91
C VAL A 262 -4.38 9.15 -2.77
N PHE A 263 -3.90 9.40 -1.56
CA PHE A 263 -4.73 9.59 -0.38
C PHE A 263 -4.39 10.95 0.24
N TYR A 264 -5.32 11.90 0.15
CA TYR A 264 -5.11 13.28 0.60
C TYR A 264 -6.10 13.67 1.69
N ARG A 265 -5.60 14.03 2.87
CA ARG A 265 -6.45 14.31 4.05
C ARG A 265 -7.39 13.14 4.34
N CYS A 266 -6.82 11.94 4.39
CA CYS A 266 -7.50 10.73 4.82
C CYS A 266 -7.06 10.34 6.23
N SER A 267 -7.91 9.63 6.96
CA SER A 267 -7.52 8.95 8.20
C SER A 267 -7.65 7.44 8.07
N PHE A 268 -6.64 6.71 8.53
CA PHE A 268 -6.61 5.24 8.61
C PHE A 268 -6.59 4.84 10.08
N GLN A 269 -7.55 4.03 10.51
CA GLN A 269 -7.77 3.77 11.92
C GLN A 269 -7.90 2.28 12.19
N GLY A 270 -7.08 1.76 13.10
CA GLY A 270 -7.06 0.34 13.44
C GLY A 270 -6.04 0.02 14.54
N TYR A 271 -5.61 -1.23 14.56
CA TYR A 271 -4.50 -1.71 15.41
C TYR A 271 -3.43 -2.37 14.52
N GLN A 272 -3.25 -3.68 14.62
CA GLN A 272 -2.27 -4.41 13.81
C GLN A 272 -2.71 -4.42 12.33
N ASP A 273 -1.78 -4.04 11.45
CA ASP A 273 -1.90 -3.95 9.99
C ASP A 273 -2.96 -2.96 9.51
N THR A 274 -3.08 -1.83 10.21
CA THR A 274 -4.07 -0.77 9.92
C THR A 274 -4.04 -0.34 8.44
N LEU A 275 -2.86 -0.05 7.90
CA LEU A 275 -2.68 0.35 6.52
C LEU A 275 -1.80 -0.67 5.80
N TYR A 276 -2.39 -1.37 4.83
CA TYR A 276 -1.71 -2.34 4.00
C TYR A 276 -1.38 -1.73 2.64
N VAL A 277 -0.20 -1.11 2.55
CA VAL A 277 0.36 -0.62 1.30
C VAL A 277 0.91 -1.81 0.51
N TYR A 278 0.01 -2.46 -0.21
CA TYR A 278 0.20 -3.82 -0.72
C TYR A 278 1.23 -3.89 -1.85
N SER A 279 1.00 -3.17 -2.95
CA SER A 279 1.89 -3.17 -4.13
C SER A 279 1.80 -1.86 -4.94
N ASN A 280 2.63 -1.71 -5.97
CA ASN A 280 2.69 -0.53 -6.87
C ASN A 280 3.05 0.80 -6.17
N ARG A 281 3.01 1.91 -6.93
CA ARG A 281 3.37 3.27 -6.47
C ARG A 281 2.18 3.95 -5.82
N GLN A 282 2.39 4.55 -4.65
CA GLN A 282 1.32 5.15 -3.84
C GLN A 282 1.79 6.43 -3.15
N PHE A 283 0.86 7.35 -2.90
CA PHE A 283 1.17 8.59 -2.19
C PHE A 283 0.13 8.95 -1.15
N TYR A 284 0.63 9.29 0.03
CA TYR A 284 -0.16 9.65 1.20
C TYR A 284 0.27 11.05 1.65
N ARG A 285 -0.65 12.02 1.62
CA ARG A 285 -0.38 13.42 1.94
C ARG A 285 -1.35 13.94 2.98
N SER A 286 -0.81 14.60 4.01
CA SER A 286 -1.65 15.17 5.08
C SER A 286 -2.61 14.15 5.68
N ALA A 287 -2.21 12.89 5.68
CA ALA A 287 -3.01 11.78 6.18
C ALA A 287 -2.69 11.53 7.65
N THR A 288 -3.65 10.96 8.37
CA THR A 288 -3.48 10.54 9.76
C THR A 288 -3.60 9.03 9.86
N SER A 289 -2.54 8.35 10.29
CA SER A 289 -2.58 6.92 10.59
C SER A 289 -2.63 6.73 12.11
N THR A 290 -3.68 6.09 12.60
CA THR A 290 -3.92 5.85 14.03
C THR A 290 -4.04 4.35 14.27
N GLY A 291 -2.95 3.74 14.74
CA GLY A 291 -2.76 2.29 14.82
C GLY A 291 -1.32 1.96 14.41
N PRO A 292 -0.61 1.02 15.08
CA PRO A 292 0.84 1.04 15.06
C PRO A 292 1.48 0.63 13.73
N SER A 293 0.95 -0.32 12.94
CA SER A 293 1.69 -0.80 11.76
C SER A 293 1.15 -0.34 10.41
N ILE A 294 2.05 0.30 9.65
CA ILE A 294 2.02 0.39 8.19
C ILE A 294 2.75 -0.85 7.67
N SER A 295 2.01 -1.78 7.08
CA SER A 295 2.56 -3.05 6.57
C SER A 295 2.58 -3.04 5.04
N SER A 296 3.65 -3.57 4.45
CA SER A 296 3.87 -3.56 3.00
C SER A 296 4.37 -4.90 2.49
N SER A 297 3.72 -5.50 1.49
CA SER A 297 4.22 -6.73 0.81
C SER A 297 5.11 -6.47 -0.38
N GLY A 298 5.24 -5.20 -0.78
CA GLY A 298 6.05 -4.78 -1.91
C GLY A 298 5.48 -3.57 -2.63
N ALA A 299 4.92 -2.61 -1.91
CA ALA A 299 4.57 -1.33 -2.48
C ALA A 299 5.76 -0.36 -2.46
N GLY A 300 5.63 0.71 -3.24
CA GLY A 300 6.46 1.89 -3.11
C GLY A 300 5.70 3.14 -2.65
N PRO A 301 5.24 3.20 -1.38
CA PRO A 301 4.56 4.37 -0.87
C PRO A 301 5.53 5.48 -0.43
N VAL A 302 5.13 6.72 -0.69
CA VAL A 302 5.68 7.90 0.00
C VAL A 302 4.61 8.52 0.88
N PHE A 303 4.92 8.67 2.17
CA PHE A 303 4.12 9.42 3.14
C PHE A 303 4.76 10.79 3.32
N GLN A 304 3.99 11.87 3.10
CA GLN A 304 4.50 13.22 3.20
C GLN A 304 3.63 14.13 4.06
N SER A 305 4.20 14.75 5.09
CA SER A 305 3.47 15.55 6.10
C SER A 305 2.25 14.86 6.65
N CYS A 306 2.43 13.59 6.99
CA CYS A 306 1.43 12.78 7.68
C CYS A 306 1.70 12.80 9.19
N ASN A 307 0.64 12.59 9.97
CA ASN A 307 0.72 12.29 11.39
C ASN A 307 0.56 10.78 11.58
N ILE A 308 1.50 10.16 12.28
CA ILE A 308 1.52 8.73 12.56
C ILE A 308 1.48 8.56 14.07
N TYR A 309 0.41 7.93 14.56
CA TYR A 309 0.15 7.75 15.98
C TYR A 309 0.28 6.28 16.38
N ALA A 310 1.28 5.98 17.23
CA ALA A 310 1.40 4.67 17.84
C ALA A 310 0.39 4.52 18.97
N ARG A 311 -0.41 3.45 18.93
CA ARG A 311 -1.41 3.12 19.96
C ARG A 311 -0.90 2.05 20.89
N ASN A 312 -1.57 1.85 22.02
CA ASN A 312 -1.22 0.77 22.95
C ASN A 312 -1.35 -0.62 22.29
N PRO A 313 -0.26 -1.40 22.17
CA PRO A 313 -0.32 -2.76 21.65
C PRO A 313 -0.62 -3.75 22.79
N PRO A 314 -1.18 -4.93 22.49
CA PRO A 314 -1.46 -5.95 23.49
C PRO A 314 -0.18 -6.55 24.09
N ASN A 315 0.90 -6.64 23.31
CA ASN A 315 2.17 -7.25 23.69
C ASN A 315 3.25 -6.22 24.13
N LYS A 316 2.85 -4.97 24.42
CA LYS A 316 3.75 -3.86 24.80
C LYS A 316 4.85 -3.53 23.78
N VAL A 317 4.75 -4.04 22.54
CA VAL A 317 5.70 -3.75 21.46
C VAL A 317 4.97 -3.26 20.23
N ASN A 318 5.36 -2.07 19.77
CA ASN A 318 4.88 -1.45 18.56
C ASN A 318 5.99 -1.37 17.51
N THR A 319 5.61 -1.53 16.25
CA THR A 319 6.47 -1.21 15.11
C THR A 319 5.71 -0.33 14.14
N ILE A 320 6.26 0.83 13.78
CA ILE A 320 5.62 1.76 12.83
C ILE A 320 5.53 1.13 11.44
N THR A 321 6.58 0.42 11.00
CA THR A 321 6.60 -0.23 9.68
C THR A 321 6.94 -1.72 9.74
N ALA A 322 6.40 -2.47 8.79
CA ALA A 322 6.82 -3.84 8.46
C ALA A 322 6.90 -3.98 6.94
N GLN A 323 8.10 -3.78 6.37
CA GLN A 323 8.29 -3.79 4.92
C GLN A 323 8.76 -5.16 4.43
N GLY A 324 8.08 -5.68 3.41
CA GLY A 324 8.15 -7.06 2.95
C GLY A 324 8.75 -7.24 1.55
N ARG A 325 9.77 -6.46 1.17
CA ARG A 325 10.52 -6.70 -0.08
C ARG A 325 11.28 -8.02 -0.02
N THR A 326 11.03 -8.92 -0.97
CA THR A 326 11.59 -10.28 -1.01
C THR A 326 12.74 -10.43 -1.99
N ASP A 327 12.88 -9.52 -2.95
CA ASP A 327 13.90 -9.57 -3.99
C ASP A 327 14.66 -8.22 -4.06
N PRO A 328 16.00 -8.23 -4.15
CA PRO A 328 16.80 -6.99 -4.15
C PRO A 328 16.53 -6.10 -5.37
N ASN A 329 16.12 -6.69 -6.49
CA ASN A 329 15.81 -6.01 -7.74
C ASN A 329 14.41 -5.38 -7.73
N GLN A 330 13.55 -5.71 -6.77
CA GLN A 330 12.29 -4.98 -6.60
C GLN A 330 12.56 -3.51 -6.30
N ASN A 331 11.88 -2.62 -7.01
CA ASN A 331 11.99 -1.17 -6.85
C ASN A 331 11.14 -0.64 -5.68
N THR A 332 10.81 -1.48 -4.69
CA THR A 332 9.84 -1.23 -3.63
C THR A 332 10.52 -0.78 -2.33
N ARG A 333 9.84 0.03 -1.52
CA ARG A 333 10.32 0.59 -0.23
C ARG A 333 9.25 1.46 0.42
N ILE A 334 9.30 1.62 1.74
CA ILE A 334 8.51 2.64 2.45
C ILE A 334 9.36 3.89 2.65
N SER A 335 8.83 5.05 2.27
CA SER A 335 9.46 6.36 2.52
C SER A 335 8.55 7.23 3.40
N ILE A 336 9.04 7.60 4.59
CA ILE A 336 8.37 8.49 5.54
C ILE A 336 9.11 9.84 5.51
N HIS A 337 8.51 10.85 4.89
CA HIS A 337 9.16 12.13 4.58
C HIS A 337 8.42 13.31 5.21
N ASN A 338 9.12 14.11 6.02
CA ASN A 338 8.52 15.30 6.64
C ASN A 338 7.24 14.99 7.42
N CYS A 339 7.20 13.86 8.13
CA CYS A 339 6.06 13.41 8.93
C CYS A 339 6.26 13.72 10.42
N ARG A 340 5.25 13.39 11.24
CA ARG A 340 5.36 13.35 12.70
C ARG A 340 4.99 11.95 13.20
N VAL A 341 5.86 11.35 14.01
CA VAL A 341 5.60 10.08 14.69
C VAL A 341 5.49 10.36 16.18
N THR A 342 4.29 10.18 16.74
CA THR A 342 3.95 10.55 18.11
C THR A 342 3.11 9.47 18.79
N ALA A 343 2.98 9.54 20.11
CA ALA A 343 2.07 8.69 20.86
C ALA A 343 0.61 9.08 20.60
N ALA A 344 -0.26 8.09 20.40
CA ALA A 344 -1.69 8.29 20.62
C ALA A 344 -1.95 8.45 22.12
N SER A 345 -3.07 9.09 22.47
CA SER A 345 -3.48 9.33 23.86
C SER A 345 -3.61 8.07 24.72
N ASP A 346 -3.80 6.90 24.10
CA ASP A 346 -3.96 5.63 24.81
C ASP A 346 -2.64 4.87 25.00
N LEU A 347 -1.53 5.30 24.39
CA LEU A 347 -0.25 4.61 24.47
C LEU A 347 0.32 4.66 25.90
N GLN A 348 0.56 3.49 26.48
CA GLN A 348 1.18 3.39 27.80
C GLN A 348 2.69 3.58 27.73
N SER A 349 3.28 4.20 28.76
CA SER A 349 4.73 4.42 28.85
C SER A 349 5.56 3.13 28.85
N SER A 350 4.98 2.01 29.27
CA SER A 350 5.64 0.70 29.23
C SER A 350 5.73 0.08 27.83
N ALA A 351 5.00 0.63 26.84
CA ALA A 351 5.01 0.11 25.49
C ALA A 351 6.23 0.62 24.72
N LYS A 352 7.07 -0.29 24.23
CA LYS A 352 8.22 0.04 23.39
C LYS A 352 7.77 0.24 21.96
N THR A 353 8.17 1.34 21.33
CA THR A 353 7.84 1.63 19.93
C THR A 353 9.10 1.72 19.09
N TYR A 354 9.14 0.97 18.00
CA TYR A 354 10.24 0.94 17.04
C TYR A 354 9.79 1.49 15.68
N LEU A 355 10.71 2.06 14.92
CA LEU A 355 10.48 2.57 13.56
C LEU A 355 10.04 1.45 12.60
N GLY A 356 10.52 0.23 12.78
CA GLY A 356 10.05 -0.92 12.02
C GLY A 356 10.77 -2.23 12.31
N ARG A 357 10.36 -3.27 11.58
CA ARG A 357 10.96 -4.62 11.60
C ARG A 357 10.95 -5.30 10.22
N PRO A 358 11.96 -6.12 9.87
CA PRO A 358 12.13 -6.64 8.52
C PRO A 358 11.27 -7.87 8.26
N TRP A 359 10.04 -7.66 7.77
CA TRP A 359 9.14 -8.77 7.45
C TRP A 359 9.71 -9.74 6.41
N LYS A 360 10.51 -9.24 5.45
CA LYS A 360 11.18 -10.06 4.42
C LYS A 360 12.65 -9.65 4.26
N ALA A 361 13.42 -10.53 3.62
CA ALA A 361 14.89 -10.50 3.60
C ALA A 361 15.49 -9.16 3.12
N TYR A 362 14.86 -8.47 2.18
CA TYR A 362 15.37 -7.23 1.61
C TYR A 362 14.58 -6.01 2.05
N SER A 363 13.99 -6.07 3.26
CA SER A 363 13.17 -5.01 3.84
C SER A 363 13.81 -3.64 3.67
N ARG A 364 13.05 -2.66 3.19
CA ARG A 364 13.58 -1.32 2.92
C ARG A 364 12.66 -0.20 3.35
N THR A 365 13.11 0.59 4.33
CA THR A 365 12.35 1.69 4.92
C THR A 365 13.28 2.86 5.21
N VAL A 366 12.84 4.09 4.90
CA VAL A 366 13.57 5.31 5.26
C VAL A 366 12.67 6.31 5.97
N PHE A 367 13.16 6.86 7.08
CA PHE A 367 12.57 8.01 7.76
C PHE A 367 13.46 9.23 7.52
N MET A 368 12.92 10.26 6.88
CA MET A 368 13.67 11.45 6.52
C MET A 368 12.94 12.74 6.84
N LYS A 369 13.67 13.72 7.41
CA LYS A 369 13.14 15.00 7.88
C LYS A 369 11.90 14.86 8.77
N THR A 370 11.79 13.75 9.49
CA THR A 370 10.60 13.39 10.25
C THR A 370 10.82 13.71 11.72
N TYR A 371 9.80 14.27 12.38
CA TYR A 371 9.80 14.44 13.83
C TYR A 371 9.51 13.09 14.50
N LEU A 372 10.43 12.62 15.31
CA LEU A 372 10.36 11.39 16.09
C LEU A 372 10.26 11.77 17.57
N ASP A 373 9.12 11.48 18.18
CA ASP A 373 8.88 11.79 19.59
C ASP A 373 9.53 10.77 20.53
N SER A 374 9.48 11.00 21.84
CA SER A 374 10.26 10.24 22.83
C SER A 374 9.81 8.79 23.02
N LEU A 375 8.68 8.38 22.40
CA LEU A 375 8.21 6.99 22.39
C LEU A 375 9.11 6.04 21.59
N ILE A 376 9.94 6.57 20.68
CA ILE A 376 10.82 5.76 19.85
C ILE A 376 11.96 5.23 20.71
N ASP A 377 12.02 3.90 20.84
CA ASP A 377 13.08 3.21 21.55
C ASP A 377 14.46 3.59 20.97
N SER A 378 15.47 3.74 21.82
CA SER A 378 16.80 4.20 21.41
C SER A 378 17.45 3.28 20.38
N ALA A 379 17.15 1.97 20.42
CA ALA A 379 17.59 1.02 19.40
C ALA A 379 17.03 1.34 18.01
N GLY A 380 15.88 2.02 17.94
CA GLY A 380 15.19 2.48 16.74
C GLY A 380 14.48 1.38 15.97
N TRP A 381 15.12 0.23 15.76
CA TRP A 381 14.62 -0.86 14.91
C TRP A 381 14.57 -2.18 15.66
N LEU A 382 13.61 -3.05 15.32
CA LEU A 382 13.38 -4.33 15.99
C LEU A 382 13.69 -5.50 15.04
N PRO A 383 14.47 -6.53 15.46
CA PRO A 383 14.66 -7.73 14.66
C PRO A 383 13.32 -8.43 14.37
N TRP A 384 13.23 -9.10 13.22
CA TRP A 384 12.09 -9.97 12.96
C TRP A 384 12.21 -11.29 13.73
N SER A 385 13.33 -12.00 13.55
CA SER A 385 13.67 -13.22 14.28
C SER A 385 15.17 -13.47 14.17
N GLY A 386 15.87 -13.55 15.31
CA GLY A 386 17.34 -13.71 15.35
C GLY A 386 18.05 -12.72 14.43
N ASN A 387 18.96 -13.24 13.59
CA ASN A 387 19.73 -12.45 12.63
C ASN A 387 19.09 -12.38 11.22
N PHE A 388 17.83 -12.79 11.06
CA PHE A 388 17.16 -12.73 9.77
C PHE A 388 17.15 -11.31 9.20
N ALA A 389 17.55 -11.18 7.93
CA ALA A 389 17.57 -9.96 7.13
C ALA A 389 18.52 -8.85 7.59
N LEU A 390 19.20 -8.96 8.74
CA LEU A 390 19.95 -7.85 9.33
C LEU A 390 21.10 -7.35 8.45
N ASP A 391 21.64 -8.22 7.59
CA ASP A 391 22.72 -7.92 6.65
C ASP A 391 22.22 -7.48 5.26
N THR A 392 20.96 -7.76 4.92
CA THR A 392 20.40 -7.56 3.56
C THR A 392 19.31 -6.50 3.49
N LEU A 393 18.75 -6.09 4.63
CA LEU A 393 17.81 -4.98 4.73
C LEU A 393 18.50 -3.63 4.45
N TYR A 394 17.72 -2.59 4.19
CA TYR A 394 18.18 -1.21 4.15
C TYR A 394 17.24 -0.33 4.97
N TYR A 395 17.67 0.04 6.18
CA TYR A 395 16.96 0.95 7.08
C TYR A 395 17.73 2.25 7.24
N GLY A 396 17.11 3.35 6.79
CA GLY A 396 17.76 4.65 6.72
C GLY A 396 17.09 5.71 7.59
N GLU A 397 17.90 6.53 8.24
CA GLU A 397 17.46 7.76 8.91
C GLU A 397 18.22 8.97 8.35
N TYR A 398 17.50 10.03 7.96
CA TYR A 398 18.09 11.26 7.39
C TYR A 398 17.49 12.53 8.00
N MET A 399 18.29 13.33 8.70
CA MET A 399 17.88 14.62 9.27
C MET A 399 16.56 14.60 10.04
N ASN A 400 16.29 13.52 10.80
CA ASN A 400 15.15 13.45 11.68
C ASN A 400 15.34 14.40 12.88
N THR A 401 14.24 14.84 13.49
CA THR A 401 14.24 15.78 14.63
C THR A 401 13.38 15.24 15.77
N GLY A 402 13.47 15.86 16.95
CA GLY A 402 12.69 15.46 18.12
C GLY A 402 13.45 14.54 19.08
N PRO A 403 12.90 14.30 20.28
CA PRO A 403 13.60 13.59 21.34
C PRO A 403 13.91 12.12 21.01
N GLY A 404 13.15 11.48 20.12
CA GLY A 404 13.39 10.10 19.65
C GLY A 404 14.34 9.97 18.46
N SER A 405 14.88 11.08 17.94
CA SER A 405 15.67 11.07 16.71
C SER A 405 17.17 10.84 16.88
N SER A 406 17.66 10.72 18.12
CA SER A 406 19.09 10.44 18.37
C SER A 406 19.48 9.07 17.80
N THR A 407 20.55 9.03 17.01
CA THR A 407 21.06 7.79 16.42
C THR A 407 22.19 7.14 17.23
N ALA A 408 22.59 7.73 18.36
CA ALA A 408 23.79 7.32 19.12
C ALA A 408 23.72 5.91 19.71
N SER A 409 22.52 5.37 19.91
CA SER A 409 22.28 4.05 20.49
C SER A 409 21.43 3.15 19.59
N ARG A 410 21.40 3.45 18.29
CA ARG A 410 20.72 2.61 17.30
C ARG A 410 21.43 1.26 17.20
N VAL A 411 20.69 0.29 16.67
CA VAL A 411 21.21 -1.04 16.33
C VAL A 411 22.45 -0.95 15.43
N SER A 412 23.36 -1.92 15.57
CA SER A 412 24.62 -2.00 14.81
C SER A 412 24.54 -2.94 13.60
N TRP A 413 23.36 -3.13 13.02
CA TRP A 413 23.16 -4.04 11.88
C TRP A 413 23.83 -3.50 10.62
N ALA A 414 24.38 -4.38 9.78
CA ALA A 414 25.00 -3.96 8.53
C ALA A 414 24.01 -3.25 7.57
N GLY A 415 22.73 -3.63 7.60
CA GLY A 415 21.66 -2.98 6.85
C GLY A 415 21.12 -1.68 7.44
N PHE A 416 21.57 -1.24 8.63
CA PHE A 416 21.19 0.04 9.20
C PHE A 416 22.14 1.16 8.74
N HIS A 417 21.57 2.30 8.33
CA HIS A 417 22.31 3.41 7.76
C HIS A 417 21.86 4.75 8.35
N ILE A 418 22.82 5.46 8.93
CA ILE A 418 22.68 6.90 9.17
C ILE A 418 23.02 7.59 7.84
N ILE A 419 22.00 8.09 7.16
CA ILE A 419 22.19 8.75 5.87
C ILE A 419 22.68 10.17 6.14
N THR A 420 23.86 10.51 5.62
CA THR A 420 24.44 11.86 5.73
C THR A 420 24.44 12.61 4.39
N SER A 421 24.37 11.88 3.27
CA SER A 421 24.36 12.45 1.92
C SER A 421 22.95 12.81 1.47
N ALA A 422 22.74 14.07 1.08
CA ALA A 422 21.50 14.52 0.45
C ALA A 422 21.22 13.79 -0.88
N THR A 423 22.26 13.41 -1.61
CA THR A 423 22.13 12.62 -2.86
C THR A 423 21.55 11.24 -2.58
N GLU A 424 22.00 10.59 -1.50
CA GLU A 424 21.48 9.28 -1.09
C GLU A 424 20.03 9.39 -0.61
N ALA A 425 19.74 10.36 0.28
CA ALA A 425 18.38 10.58 0.77
C ALA A 425 17.40 10.96 -0.35
N SER A 426 17.87 11.66 -1.40
CA SER A 426 17.02 12.06 -2.53
C SER A 426 16.46 10.87 -3.31
N LYS A 427 17.08 9.69 -3.27
CA LYS A 427 16.55 8.45 -3.91
C LYS A 427 15.20 8.00 -3.33
N PHE A 428 14.81 8.53 -2.17
CA PHE A 428 13.61 8.19 -1.42
C PHE A 428 12.52 9.26 -1.48
N ASN A 429 12.78 10.41 -2.12
CA ASN A 429 11.81 11.50 -2.23
C ASN A 429 10.75 11.23 -3.32
N VAL A 430 9.72 12.07 -3.36
CA VAL A 430 8.59 11.92 -4.28
C VAL A 430 9.04 11.91 -5.74
N GLY A 431 9.94 12.81 -6.13
CA GLY A 431 10.39 12.97 -7.51
C GLY A 431 11.18 11.76 -8.04
N SER A 432 12.12 11.25 -7.24
CA SER A 432 13.02 10.17 -7.66
C SER A 432 12.43 8.79 -7.42
N PHE A 433 11.66 8.59 -6.34
CA PHE A 433 11.19 7.26 -5.99
C PHE A 433 9.97 6.85 -6.81
N ILE A 434 8.90 7.64 -6.72
CA ILE A 434 7.62 7.30 -7.36
C ILE A 434 7.45 8.04 -8.68
N VAL A 435 8.52 8.63 -9.21
CA VAL A 435 8.51 9.47 -10.43
C VAL A 435 7.46 10.58 -10.31
N GLY A 436 7.34 11.18 -9.13
CA GLY A 436 6.18 11.99 -8.78
C GLY A 436 5.94 13.19 -9.71
N ALA A 437 7.01 13.76 -10.27
CA ALA A 437 6.90 14.84 -11.24
C ALA A 437 6.12 14.45 -12.50
N SER A 438 6.13 13.16 -12.87
CA SER A 438 5.38 12.70 -14.03
C SER A 438 3.89 12.67 -13.76
N TRP A 439 3.37 12.57 -12.52
CA TRP A 439 1.93 12.40 -12.31
C TRP A 439 1.28 13.30 -11.23
N PHE A 440 2.01 13.80 -10.24
CA PHE A 440 1.42 14.67 -9.20
C PHE A 440 0.92 16.03 -9.66
N PRO A 441 1.57 16.76 -10.59
CA PRO A 441 1.05 18.03 -11.09
C PRO A 441 -0.40 17.92 -11.61
N ALA A 442 -0.80 16.73 -12.05
CA ALA A 442 -2.12 16.44 -12.57
C ALA A 442 -3.16 16.07 -11.48
N THR A 443 -2.70 15.75 -10.27
CA THR A 443 -3.56 15.49 -9.11
C THR A 443 -4.00 16.78 -8.41
N GLY A 444 -3.25 17.88 -8.51
CA GLY A 444 -3.55 19.09 -7.74
C GLY A 444 -3.39 18.93 -6.22
N VAL A 445 -2.92 17.77 -5.74
CA VAL A 445 -2.52 17.55 -4.35
C VAL A 445 -1.17 18.23 -4.09
N PRO A 446 -1.04 19.05 -3.03
CA PRO A 446 0.25 19.65 -2.68
C PRO A 446 1.29 18.57 -2.39
N TYR A 447 2.46 18.66 -3.02
CA TYR A 447 3.57 17.75 -2.77
C TYR A 447 4.90 18.51 -2.83
N THR A 448 5.89 18.03 -2.09
CA THR A 448 7.28 18.44 -2.24
C THR A 448 8.02 17.37 -3.02
N SER A 449 8.56 17.72 -4.19
CA SER A 449 9.22 16.74 -5.07
C SER A 449 10.57 16.27 -4.52
N GLY A 450 11.37 17.19 -3.98
CA GLY A 450 12.71 16.97 -3.46
C GLY A 450 12.75 16.78 -1.94
N LEU A 451 13.94 16.91 -1.35
CA LEU A 451 14.16 16.78 0.09
C LEU A 451 13.62 17.96 0.90
#